data_AF-A0A4Y9LYL9-F1
#
_entry.id   AF-A0A4Y9LYL9-F1
#
_cell.length_a   1.000
_cell.length_b   1.000
_cell.length_c   1.000
_cell.angle_alpha   90.00
_cell.angle_beta   90.00
_cell.angle_gamma   90.00
#
_symmetry.space_group_name_H-M   'P 1'
#
loop_
_entity.id
_entity.type
_entity.pdbx_description
1 polymer ?
#
loop_
_entity_poly.entity_id
_entity_poly.type
_entity_poly.pdbx_seq_one_letter_code
_entity_poly.pdbx_strand_id
1 'polypeptide(L)'
;MPKAVAILPVVFAIYFPIAWHLESSYKPQEPGILRPPFAHFAGNAYLRYRASVGSKGDTSAEPERARLQLFEDGKPLGPAHTAPQDVSQLGAGRFAYFQVGEDRPALVFSTSDNSDPNTNGRTYRINDPSARDPYEEQRRR
;
A
#
# COMPACT_ATOMS: atom_id res chain seq x y z
N MET A 1 22.18 38.06 40.63
CA MET A 1 21.40 36.92 41.17
C MET A 1 20.69 36.23 40.00
N PRO A 2 21.02 34.97 39.66
CA PRO A 2 20.60 34.35 38.40
C PRO A 2 19.23 33.68 38.53
N LYS A 3 18.25 34.08 37.71
CA LYS A 3 16.93 33.42 37.58
C LYS A 3 16.80 32.59 36.30
N ALA A 4 17.92 32.13 35.72
CA ALA A 4 17.90 31.44 34.43
C ALA A 4 18.01 29.90 34.53
N VAL A 5 18.20 29.31 35.71
CA VAL A 5 18.58 27.89 35.83
C VAL A 5 17.37 26.94 36.01
N ALA A 6 16.18 27.45 36.35
CA ALA A 6 15.04 26.60 36.73
C ALA A 6 14.10 26.17 35.59
N ILE A 7 14.31 26.63 34.35
CA ILE A 7 13.36 26.40 33.23
C ILE A 7 13.60 25.06 32.53
N LEU A 8 14.87 24.60 32.47
CA LEU A 8 15.25 23.33 31.84
C LEU A 8 14.51 22.08 32.38
N PRO A 9 14.42 21.86 33.71
CA PRO A 9 13.82 20.63 34.22
C PRO A 9 12.31 20.55 33.97
N VAL A 10 11.60 21.68 33.92
CA VAL A 10 10.16 21.74 33.62
C VAL A 10 9.90 21.40 32.16
N VAL A 11 10.74 21.90 31.24
CA VAL A 11 10.66 21.54 29.82
C VAL A 11 10.88 20.05 29.62
N PHE A 12 11.87 19.45 30.27
CA PHE A 12 12.08 18.00 30.19
C PHE A 12 10.92 17.18 30.80
N ALA A 13 10.36 17.62 31.93
CA ALA A 13 9.23 16.95 32.58
C ALA A 13 7.95 16.94 31.74
N ILE A 14 7.80 17.88 30.80
CA ILE A 14 6.69 17.92 29.83
C ILE A 14 7.09 17.23 28.52
N TYR A 15 8.31 17.44 28.04
CA TYR A 15 8.80 16.92 26.78
C TYR A 15 8.89 15.39 26.77
N PHE A 16 9.47 14.77 27.81
CA PHE A 16 9.67 13.32 27.84
C PHE A 16 8.36 12.53 27.84
N PRO A 17 7.34 12.86 28.64
CA PRO A 17 6.06 12.16 28.59
C PRO A 17 5.35 12.30 27.23
N ILE A 18 5.42 13.49 26.61
CA ILE A 18 4.82 13.72 25.30
C ILE A 18 5.58 12.95 24.21
N ALA A 19 6.92 13.01 24.21
CA ALA A 19 7.76 12.27 23.28
C ALA A 19 7.52 10.75 23.41
N TRP A 20 7.50 10.24 24.65
CA TRP A 20 7.17 8.83 24.92
C TRP A 20 5.77 8.48 24.41
N HIS A 21 4.76 9.33 24.65
CA HIS A 21 3.41 9.09 24.20
C HIS A 21 3.28 9.11 22.67
N LEU A 22 3.98 10.02 21.99
CA LEU A 22 4.01 10.10 20.53
C LEU A 22 4.73 8.90 19.92
N GLU A 23 5.85 8.47 20.51
CA GLU A 23 6.63 7.33 20.05
C GLU A 23 5.89 6.00 20.27
N SER A 24 5.21 5.83 21.42
CA SER A 24 4.39 4.65 21.68
C SER A 24 3.10 4.59 20.84
N SER A 25 2.61 5.75 20.39
CA SER A 25 1.44 5.87 19.53
C SER A 25 1.79 5.82 18.03
N TYR A 26 3.07 5.88 17.68
CA TYR A 26 3.51 5.80 16.31
C TYR A 26 3.33 4.37 15.78
N LYS A 27 2.27 4.16 15.00
CA LYS A 27 2.16 2.99 14.12
C LYS A 27 2.75 3.40 12.76
N PRO A 28 3.89 2.84 12.34
CA PRO A 28 4.35 3.03 10.97
C PRO A 28 3.18 2.67 10.05
N GLN A 29 2.81 3.58 9.16
CA GLN A 29 1.89 3.22 8.09
C GLN A 29 2.62 2.17 7.27
N GLU A 30 2.25 0.90 7.40
CA GLU A 30 2.87 -0.16 6.61
C GLU A 30 2.62 0.16 5.13
N PRO A 31 3.66 0.55 4.39
CA PRO A 31 3.49 0.92 3.00
C PRO A 31 2.93 -0.30 2.26
N GLY A 32 1.85 -0.08 1.50
CA GLY A 32 1.22 -1.11 0.70
C GLY A 32 -0.01 -1.78 1.30
N ILE A 33 -0.42 -1.52 2.54
CA ILE A 33 -1.75 -1.97 2.99
C ILE A 33 -2.84 -1.25 2.18
N LEU A 34 -3.70 -2.03 1.53
CA LEU A 34 -4.89 -1.51 0.85
C LEU A 34 -6.07 -1.52 1.81
N ARG A 35 -6.71 -0.37 1.95
CA ARG A 35 -7.87 -0.19 2.85
C ARG A 35 -9.15 -0.04 2.05
N PRO A 36 -10.26 -0.66 2.49
CA PRO A 36 -11.57 -0.37 1.91
C PRO A 36 -11.95 1.12 2.09
N PRO A 37 -12.88 1.65 1.29
CA PRO A 37 -13.64 0.93 0.27
C PRO A 37 -12.84 0.69 -1.02
N PHE A 38 -13.10 -0.45 -1.64
CA PHE A 38 -12.71 -0.82 -3.00
C PHE A 38 -13.91 -0.60 -3.92
N ALA A 39 -13.70 0.10 -5.03
CA ALA A 39 -14.77 0.32 -5.99
C ALA A 39 -15.09 -1.01 -6.68
N HIS A 40 -16.36 -1.42 -6.68
CA HIS A 40 -16.77 -2.55 -7.51
C HIS A 40 -16.64 -2.16 -8.98
N PHE A 41 -15.92 -2.97 -9.76
CA PHE A 41 -15.64 -2.68 -11.17
C PHE A 41 -16.63 -3.43 -12.07
N ALA A 42 -16.64 -4.75 -11.99
CA ALA A 42 -17.56 -5.65 -12.69
C ALA A 42 -17.38 -7.08 -12.19
N GLY A 43 -18.44 -7.89 -12.16
CA GLY A 43 -18.34 -9.31 -11.78
C GLY A 43 -17.60 -9.51 -10.47
N ASN A 44 -16.53 -10.31 -10.49
CA ASN A 44 -15.67 -10.59 -9.34
C ASN A 44 -14.58 -9.52 -9.09
N ALA A 45 -14.51 -8.48 -9.93
CA ALA A 45 -13.43 -7.50 -9.94
C ALA A 45 -13.74 -6.24 -9.12
N TYR A 46 -12.72 -5.79 -8.39
CA TYR A 46 -12.67 -4.58 -7.61
C TYR A 46 -11.47 -3.72 -8.01
N LEU A 47 -11.60 -2.41 -7.84
CA LEU A 47 -10.66 -1.41 -8.31
C LEU A 47 -10.13 -0.56 -7.15
N ARG A 48 -8.82 -0.34 -7.18
CA ARG A 48 -8.12 0.64 -6.35
C ARG A 48 -7.27 1.57 -7.18
N TYR A 49 -7.63 2.86 -7.18
CA TYR A 49 -6.80 3.92 -7.74
C TYR A 49 -5.62 4.26 -6.83
N ARG A 50 -4.53 4.73 -7.43
CA ARG A 50 -3.32 5.21 -6.72
C ARG A 50 -2.75 4.16 -5.78
N ALA A 51 -2.87 2.88 -6.15
CA ALA A 51 -2.25 1.77 -5.44
C ALA A 51 -0.75 1.79 -5.75
N SER A 52 0.03 2.65 -5.09
CA SER A 52 1.47 2.80 -5.36
C SER A 52 2.31 2.44 -4.16
N VAL A 53 3.32 1.62 -4.42
CA VAL A 53 4.44 1.30 -3.52
C VAL A 53 5.77 1.62 -4.21
N GLY A 54 5.78 2.64 -5.09
CA GLY A 54 6.92 2.94 -5.95
C GLY A 54 6.99 2.10 -7.23
N SER A 55 5.96 1.28 -7.48
CA SER A 55 5.86 0.46 -8.69
C SER A 55 5.29 1.22 -9.89
N LYS A 56 5.79 0.89 -11.08
CA LYS A 56 5.19 1.33 -12.34
C LYS A 56 4.18 0.31 -12.81
N GLY A 57 2.98 0.76 -13.22
CA GLY A 57 1.98 -0.13 -13.80
C GLY A 57 2.35 -0.58 -15.21
N ASP A 58 1.71 -1.64 -15.68
CA ASP A 58 1.77 -2.09 -17.08
C ASP A 58 1.26 -1.00 -18.03
N THR A 59 1.75 -1.05 -19.26
CA THR A 59 1.31 -0.19 -20.36
C THR A 59 1.07 -1.03 -21.61
N SER A 60 0.38 -0.50 -22.61
CA SER A 60 0.20 -1.22 -23.88
C SER A 60 1.52 -1.53 -24.60
N ALA A 61 2.58 -0.76 -24.36
CA ALA A 61 3.91 -1.00 -24.92
C ALA A 61 4.74 -1.99 -24.08
N GLU A 62 4.44 -2.11 -22.79
CA GLU A 62 5.15 -2.94 -21.82
C GLU A 62 4.12 -3.64 -20.91
N PRO A 63 3.48 -4.72 -21.38
CA PRO A 63 2.33 -5.34 -20.70
C PRO A 63 2.69 -6.18 -19.46
N GLU A 64 3.96 -6.48 -19.26
CA GLU A 64 4.49 -7.22 -18.10
C GLU A 64 5.56 -6.39 -17.36
N ARG A 65 5.39 -5.06 -17.35
CA ARG A 65 6.36 -4.14 -16.72
C ARG A 65 6.25 -4.15 -15.21
N ALA A 66 5.03 -4.25 -14.70
CA ALA A 66 4.76 -4.22 -13.28
C ALA A 66 5.42 -5.42 -12.58
N ARG A 67 5.99 -5.17 -11.41
CA ARG A 67 6.48 -6.25 -10.53
C ARG A 67 5.66 -6.35 -9.25
N LEU A 68 4.49 -5.72 -9.25
CA LEU A 68 3.58 -5.65 -8.12
C LEU A 68 3.15 -7.06 -7.71
N GLN A 69 3.32 -7.36 -6.43
CA GLN A 69 2.79 -8.55 -5.78
C GLN A 69 1.59 -8.15 -4.92
N LEU A 70 0.48 -8.85 -5.07
CA LEU A 70 -0.73 -8.67 -4.27
C LEU A 70 -0.88 -9.83 -3.30
N PHE A 71 -1.24 -9.52 -2.06
CA PHE A 71 -1.45 -10.50 -0.99
C PHE A 71 -2.83 -10.31 -0.36
N GLU A 72 -3.46 -11.43 0.02
CA GLU A 72 -4.68 -11.54 0.81
C GLU A 72 -4.36 -12.36 2.06
N ASP A 73 -4.50 -11.77 3.24
CA ASP A 73 -4.11 -12.36 4.53
C ASP A 73 -2.68 -12.94 4.53
N GLY A 74 -1.78 -12.24 3.84
CA GLY A 74 -0.38 -12.64 3.68
C GLY A 74 -0.13 -13.73 2.63
N LYS A 75 -1.17 -14.32 2.02
CA LYS A 75 -1.03 -15.28 0.92
C LYS A 75 -1.00 -14.55 -0.43
N PRO A 76 -0.12 -14.93 -1.36
CA PRO A 76 -0.06 -14.29 -2.66
C PRO A 76 -1.33 -14.57 -3.46
N LEU A 77 -1.88 -13.52 -4.07
CA LEU A 77 -2.91 -13.61 -5.09
C LEU A 77 -2.29 -13.67 -6.48
N GLY A 78 -3.00 -14.27 -7.42
CA GLY A 78 -2.63 -14.30 -8.84
C GLY A 78 -3.58 -15.17 -9.65
N PRO A 79 -3.33 -15.32 -10.96
CA PRO A 79 -2.19 -14.77 -11.70
C PRO A 79 -2.18 -13.23 -11.82
N ALA A 80 -0.98 -12.66 -11.95
CA ALA A 80 -0.73 -11.24 -12.23
C ALA A 80 -0.92 -10.95 -13.74
N HIS A 81 -0.80 -9.69 -14.15
CA HIS A 81 -0.88 -9.24 -15.56
C HIS A 81 -2.10 -9.75 -16.32
N THR A 82 -3.19 -10.01 -15.60
CA THR A 82 -4.40 -10.60 -16.18
C THR A 82 -5.24 -9.50 -16.83
N ALA A 83 -5.85 -9.77 -17.97
CA ALA A 83 -6.78 -8.82 -18.58
C ALA A 83 -7.92 -8.48 -17.60
N PRO A 84 -8.33 -7.20 -17.44
CA PRO A 84 -9.41 -6.83 -16.51
C PRO A 84 -10.72 -7.59 -16.73
N GLN A 85 -10.99 -8.01 -17.97
CA GLN A 85 -12.13 -8.86 -18.33
C GLN A 85 -12.03 -10.26 -17.70
N ASP A 86 -10.86 -10.86 -17.67
CA ASP A 86 -10.65 -12.17 -17.03
C ASP A 86 -10.69 -12.06 -15.51
N VAL A 87 -10.22 -10.93 -14.94
CA VAL A 87 -10.39 -10.65 -13.51
C VAL A 87 -11.87 -10.60 -13.14
N SER A 88 -12.71 -9.94 -13.95
CA SER A 88 -14.14 -9.83 -13.65
C SER A 88 -14.91 -11.12 -13.88
N GLN A 89 -14.58 -11.89 -14.92
CA GLN A 89 -15.29 -13.12 -15.29
C GLN A 89 -14.83 -14.33 -14.49
N LEU A 90 -13.52 -14.54 -14.36
CA LEU A 90 -12.94 -15.74 -13.74
C LEU A 90 -12.61 -15.51 -12.26
N GLY A 91 -12.16 -14.30 -11.92
CA GLY A 91 -11.78 -13.95 -10.56
C GLY A 91 -10.68 -14.86 -9.98
N ALA A 92 -10.91 -15.36 -8.77
CA ALA A 92 -10.07 -16.32 -8.05
C ALA A 92 -8.62 -15.84 -7.83
N GLY A 93 -8.47 -14.61 -7.33
CA GLY A 93 -7.17 -14.00 -7.03
C GLY A 93 -6.47 -13.33 -8.22
N ARG A 94 -7.05 -13.37 -9.42
CA ARG A 94 -6.49 -12.68 -10.59
C ARG A 94 -6.39 -11.19 -10.36
N PHE A 95 -5.34 -10.56 -10.90
CA PHE A 95 -5.21 -9.10 -10.86
C PHE A 95 -4.44 -8.52 -12.06
N ALA A 96 -4.67 -7.23 -12.27
CA ALA A 96 -4.05 -6.38 -13.27
C ALA A 96 -3.57 -5.10 -12.59
N TYR A 97 -2.34 -4.67 -12.88
CA TYR A 97 -1.81 -3.42 -12.37
C TYR A 97 -1.27 -2.56 -13.51
N PHE A 98 -1.97 -1.47 -13.84
CA PHE A 98 -1.69 -0.71 -15.04
C PHE A 98 -1.58 0.78 -14.76
N GLN A 99 -0.85 1.46 -15.63
CA GLN A 99 -0.61 2.89 -15.54
C GLN A 99 -1.80 3.69 -16.12
N VAL A 100 -2.35 4.63 -15.35
CA VAL A 100 -3.38 5.58 -15.83
C VAL A 100 -2.80 7.00 -15.82
N GLY A 101 -2.42 7.52 -16.98
CA GLY A 101 -1.63 8.78 -17.05
C GLY A 101 -0.26 8.64 -16.40
N GLU A 102 0.48 9.73 -16.21
CA GLU A 102 1.90 9.64 -15.80
C GLU A 102 2.12 9.11 -14.37
N ASP A 103 1.27 9.50 -13.40
CA ASP A 103 1.51 9.22 -11.97
C ASP A 103 0.34 8.53 -11.23
N ARG A 104 -0.58 7.88 -11.95
CA ARG A 104 -1.75 7.24 -11.32
C ARG A 104 -1.87 5.78 -11.73
N PRO A 105 -1.10 4.87 -11.14
CA PRO A 105 -1.34 3.46 -11.36
C PRO A 105 -2.65 3.01 -10.71
N ALA A 106 -3.29 2.03 -11.31
CA ALA A 106 -4.55 1.44 -10.85
C ALA A 106 -4.40 -0.08 -10.74
N LEU A 107 -4.97 -0.64 -9.67
CA LEU A 107 -5.04 -2.07 -9.42
C LEU A 107 -6.49 -2.53 -9.63
N VAL A 108 -6.69 -3.49 -10.54
CA VAL A 108 -7.92 -4.27 -10.65
C VAL A 108 -7.63 -5.67 -10.13
N PHE A 109 -8.42 -6.18 -9.20
CA PHE A 109 -8.19 -7.49 -8.60
C PHE A 109 -9.49 -8.17 -8.20
N SER A 110 -9.41 -9.47 -7.98
CA SER A 110 -10.46 -10.29 -7.35
C SER A 110 -9.89 -10.94 -6.10
N THR A 111 -10.74 -11.26 -5.13
CA THR A 111 -10.35 -12.04 -3.94
C THR A 111 -10.16 -13.51 -4.31
N SER A 112 -9.48 -14.27 -3.45
CA SER A 112 -9.15 -15.68 -3.72
C SER A 112 -10.37 -16.58 -3.94
N ASP A 113 -11.51 -16.24 -3.32
CA ASP A 113 -12.78 -16.96 -3.38
C ASP A 113 -13.93 -16.11 -3.94
N ASN A 114 -13.61 -14.98 -4.58
CA ASN A 114 -14.57 -14.02 -5.15
C ASN A 114 -15.54 -13.36 -4.14
N SER A 115 -15.29 -13.48 -2.84
CA SER A 115 -16.01 -12.72 -1.83
C SER A 115 -15.71 -11.22 -1.92
N ASP A 116 -16.62 -10.37 -1.42
CA ASP A 116 -16.46 -8.92 -1.44
C ASP A 116 -15.32 -8.47 -0.49
N PRO A 117 -14.24 -7.85 -1.00
CA PRO A 117 -13.10 -7.41 -0.19
C PRO A 117 -13.45 -6.28 0.79
N ASN A 118 -14.62 -5.65 0.66
CA ASN A 118 -15.10 -4.64 1.59
C ASN A 118 -15.75 -5.22 2.85
N THR A 119 -16.20 -6.48 2.80
CA THR A 119 -17.00 -7.10 3.87
C THR A 119 -16.43 -8.42 4.35
N ASN A 120 -15.51 -9.04 3.61
CA ASN A 120 -14.95 -10.35 3.98
C ASN A 120 -13.93 -10.32 5.15
N GLY A 121 -13.58 -9.14 5.66
CA GLY A 121 -12.73 -8.98 6.83
C GLY A 121 -11.24 -9.30 6.62
N ARG A 122 -10.81 -9.49 5.37
CA ARG A 122 -9.41 -9.84 5.03
C ARG A 122 -8.54 -8.61 4.87
N THR A 123 -7.24 -8.79 5.04
CA THR A 123 -6.23 -7.75 4.85
C THR A 123 -5.58 -7.91 3.49
N TYR A 124 -5.58 -6.83 2.70
CA TYR A 124 -4.94 -6.79 1.39
C TYR A 124 -3.67 -5.95 1.44
N ARG A 125 -2.59 -6.46 0.86
CA ARG A 125 -1.30 -5.78 0.82
C ARG A 125 -0.69 -5.88 -0.56
N ILE A 126 -0.12 -4.78 -1.03
CA ILE A 126 0.72 -4.74 -2.21
C ILE A 126 2.19 -4.58 -1.82
N ASN A 127 3.06 -5.16 -2.63
CA ASN A 127 4.50 -5.01 -2.53
C ASN A 127 5.09 -4.85 -3.92
N ASP A 128 6.20 -4.14 -4.05
CA ASP A 128 7.03 -4.20 -5.24
C ASP A 128 8.46 -4.52 -4.82
N PRO A 129 8.95 -5.75 -5.08
CA PRO A 129 10.32 -6.13 -4.74
C PRO A 129 11.38 -5.34 -5.52
N SER A 130 10.99 -4.60 -6.57
CA SER A 130 11.87 -3.76 -7.37
C SER A 130 11.75 -2.26 -7.06
N ALA A 131 10.85 -1.86 -6.18
CA ALA A 131 10.76 -0.48 -5.74
C ALA A 131 12.04 -0.14 -4.97
N ARG A 132 12.92 0.64 -5.61
CA ARG A 132 14.06 1.24 -4.94
C ARG A 132 13.53 2.21 -3.89
N ASP A 133 14.00 2.08 -2.65
CA ASP A 133 13.74 3.10 -1.65
C ASP A 133 14.37 4.42 -2.12
N PRO A 134 13.58 5.48 -2.36
CA PRO A 134 14.10 6.76 -2.86
C PRO A 134 15.10 7.42 -1.88
N TYR A 135 15.18 6.95 -0.64
CA TYR A 135 16.11 7.42 0.38
C TYR A 135 17.32 6.50 0.61
N GLU A 136 17.47 5.40 -0.14
CA GLU A 136 18.63 4.51 -0.04
C GLU A 136 19.95 5.27 -0.25
N GLU A 137 19.97 6.22 -1.19
CA GLU A 137 21.15 7.05 -1.45
C GLU A 137 21.46 8.04 -0.32
N GLN A 138 20.43 8.50 0.42
CA GLN A 138 20.61 9.41 1.55
C GLN A 138 21.14 8.70 2.79
N ARG A 139 20.81 7.42 2.98
CA ARG A 139 21.32 6.59 4.09
C ARG A 139 22.76 6.11 3.91
N ARG A 140 23.30 6.20 2.69
CA ARG A 140 24.68 5.79 2.36
C ARG A 140 25.71 6.91 2.48
N ARG A 141 25.29 8.13 2.83
CA ARG A 141 26.18 9.27 3.10
C ARG A 141 26.34 9.48 4.61
#